data_AF-A0AAW3MWL1-F1
#
_entry.id   AF-A0AAW3MWL1-F1
#
_cell.length_a   1.000
_cell.length_b   1.000
_cell.length_c   1.000
_cell.angle_alpha   90.00
_cell.angle_beta   90.00
_cell.angle_gamma   90.00
#
_symmetry.space_group_name_H-M   'P 1'
#
loop_
_entity.id
_entity.type
_entity.pdbx_description
1 polymer ?
#
loop_
_entity_poly.entity_id
_entity_poly.type
_entity_poly.pdbx_seq_one_letter_code
_entity_poly.pdbx_strand_id
1 'polypeptide(L)'
;MNSKRQFSIAAAALLLAAGSAAASSFYVVVPVKGRTVSNEAISVALSGYALPSGLVGIPYDGFNLKSLLSVTGDPAYSGYGVRWSLVSGSLPAGLTLNSDGSIAGTPTADGTASFQVRATYKTRTGEQGYQILVAGIAVGLAAGAPPEAIVGTPYSYDLKPLLSVTGDKDYTGAGVTWSTVSSSLPAGLYLTADGIIGGTPAAGGTGTLTARATYRNAKGEQTYQVVSLDISVSLSSGTLPTANVGTSYSYDFKPLVSVSGDPGYTISAVQFNPAAGTTLPAGLTLSPAGVLSGTPSAVGSPSFSIVASYKGKNGTQLYSVAVQPAFFDFNPTIASSTTNYNLRTAAVAAGWDGVHPLRASVTINAGVYVGSSYTATHAFTTGSGFPTGSTLKLTNYGSIVGKGGDGGNYSSGGSNGGPALYAQVPIAIANYGTIAGGGGGGGGSNTATVTNVLAGGAGGGGGQGYGTSLGGSRDPAFSGAQYPQGQAGGNGSLSGPGAGGAGTSSGYYPNQFSSPWYASSASAGAGGMLGQAGAASGPGWIAVGTAPPGLPGGAAGYAIIGAANVTWTASGTILGPQN
;
A
#
# COMPACT_ATOMS: atom_id res chain seq x y z
N MET A 1 107.91 -106.20 -83.53
CA MET A 1 106.77 -107.14 -83.45
C MET A 1 105.80 -106.70 -82.37
N ASN A 2 104.64 -107.34 -82.27
CA ASN A 2 103.47 -106.96 -81.45
C ASN A 2 103.71 -106.74 -79.94
N SER A 3 102.84 -105.90 -79.36
CA SER A 3 102.09 -106.15 -78.11
C SER A 3 102.70 -105.84 -76.72
N LYS A 4 102.13 -104.78 -76.11
CA LYS A 4 101.60 -104.69 -74.71
C LYS A 4 102.54 -104.56 -73.49
N ARG A 5 102.16 -103.55 -72.68
CA ARG A 5 101.81 -103.57 -71.23
C ARG A 5 102.83 -103.12 -70.15
N GLN A 6 102.17 -102.49 -69.16
CA GLN A 6 102.46 -102.37 -67.71
C GLN A 6 103.27 -101.19 -67.16
N PHE A 7 102.69 -100.60 -66.11
CA PHE A 7 103.24 -99.60 -65.18
C PHE A 7 104.04 -100.28 -64.05
N SER A 8 105.02 -99.59 -63.46
CA SER A 8 105.33 -99.54 -62.01
C SER A 8 106.47 -98.51 -61.76
N ILE A 9 106.24 -97.44 -60.97
CA ILE A 9 106.51 -97.26 -59.51
C ILE A 9 107.97 -96.86 -59.15
N ALA A 10 108.13 -95.59 -58.71
CA ALA A 10 109.06 -95.01 -57.69
C ALA A 10 110.60 -95.31 -57.74
N ALA A 11 111.54 -94.61 -57.09
CA ALA A 11 111.61 -93.41 -56.20
C ALA A 11 113.07 -92.82 -56.32
N ALA A 12 113.66 -91.89 -55.53
CA ALA A 12 113.34 -91.01 -54.38
C ALA A 12 114.41 -89.88 -54.26
N ALA A 13 114.21 -88.88 -53.36
CA ALA A 13 115.25 -88.07 -52.66
C ALA A 13 116.11 -87.08 -53.52
N LEU A 14 116.68 -85.93 -53.07
CA LEU A 14 116.67 -85.04 -51.86
C LEU A 14 117.44 -83.71 -52.26
N LEU A 15 117.66 -82.59 -51.53
CA LEU A 15 117.30 -82.00 -50.21
C LEU A 15 117.60 -80.46 -50.21
N LEU A 16 116.74 -79.60 -49.63
CA LEU A 16 117.01 -78.18 -49.20
C LEU A 16 117.45 -77.12 -50.27
N ALA A 17 117.40 -75.79 -50.06
CA ALA A 17 116.84 -74.88 -49.03
C ALA A 17 116.42 -73.56 -49.76
N ALA A 18 115.27 -72.89 -49.53
CA ALA A 18 114.78 -72.14 -48.36
C ALA A 18 114.82 -70.61 -48.59
N GLY A 19 113.70 -69.93 -48.33
CA GLY A 19 113.52 -68.48 -48.46
C GLY A 19 112.04 -68.11 -48.58
N SER A 20 111.52 -67.27 -47.68
CA SER A 20 110.08 -67.00 -47.57
C SER A 20 109.79 -65.57 -47.13
N ALA A 21 108.83 -64.92 -47.79
CA ALA A 21 108.31 -63.60 -47.44
C ALA A 21 106.79 -63.69 -47.28
N ALA A 22 106.23 -63.03 -46.25
CA ALA A 22 104.81 -63.11 -45.94
C ALA A 22 103.98 -62.20 -46.87
N ALA A 23 102.92 -62.75 -47.46
CA ALA A 23 101.98 -62.01 -48.32
C ALA A 23 100.81 -61.45 -47.51
N SER A 24 100.33 -60.26 -47.88
CA SER A 24 99.13 -59.64 -47.31
C SER A 24 97.86 -60.41 -47.70
N SER A 25 96.93 -60.59 -46.75
CA SER A 25 95.63 -61.21 -47.03
C SER A 25 94.74 -60.28 -47.86
N PHE A 26 94.48 -60.66 -49.11
CA PHE A 26 93.51 -59.99 -49.98
C PHE A 26 92.12 -60.61 -49.79
N TYR A 27 91.09 -59.77 -49.59
CA TYR A 27 89.70 -60.23 -49.59
C TYR A 27 89.19 -60.43 -51.01
N VAL A 28 88.84 -61.67 -51.37
CA VAL A 28 88.20 -61.98 -52.65
C VAL A 28 86.70 -61.74 -52.54
N VAL A 29 86.21 -60.68 -53.18
CA VAL A 29 84.76 -60.45 -53.35
C VAL A 29 84.28 -61.26 -54.55
N VAL A 30 83.38 -62.22 -54.34
CA VAL A 30 82.71 -62.99 -55.40
C VAL A 30 81.31 -62.41 -55.63
N PRO A 31 81.03 -61.74 -56.77
CA PRO A 31 79.71 -61.19 -57.04
C PRO A 31 78.71 -62.30 -57.38
N VAL A 32 77.76 -62.57 -56.49
CA VAL A 32 76.64 -63.49 -56.77
C VAL A 32 75.58 -62.75 -57.59
N LYS A 33 75.32 -63.19 -58.82
CA LYS A 33 74.37 -62.53 -59.73
C LYS A 33 72.97 -62.43 -59.09
N GLY A 34 72.53 -61.20 -58.80
CA GLY A 34 71.28 -60.92 -58.09
C GLY A 34 71.41 -60.61 -56.59
N ARG A 35 72.62 -60.55 -56.02
CA ARG A 35 72.87 -60.03 -54.66
C ARG A 35 73.94 -58.95 -54.66
N THR A 36 73.50 -57.70 -54.56
CA THR A 36 74.36 -56.59 -54.14
C THR A 36 74.70 -56.73 -52.66
N VAL A 37 75.97 -56.57 -52.30
CA VAL A 37 76.32 -56.20 -50.92
C VAL A 37 75.91 -54.74 -50.73
N SER A 38 74.86 -54.49 -49.95
CA SER A 38 74.64 -53.14 -49.43
C SER A 38 75.75 -52.82 -48.44
N ASN A 39 76.66 -51.94 -48.85
CA ASN A 39 77.66 -51.32 -47.99
C ASN A 39 77.20 -49.91 -47.58
N GLU A 40 75.89 -49.73 -47.38
CA GLU A 40 75.40 -48.60 -46.60
C GLU A 40 75.96 -48.73 -45.17
N ALA A 41 76.75 -47.75 -44.75
CA ALA A 41 77.28 -47.75 -43.40
C ALA A 41 76.12 -47.59 -42.41
N ILE A 42 75.94 -48.56 -41.51
CA ILE A 42 74.84 -48.57 -40.54
C ILE A 42 74.78 -47.22 -39.82
N SER A 43 73.64 -46.53 -39.97
CA SER A 43 73.36 -45.27 -39.31
C SER A 43 72.31 -45.47 -38.22
N VAL A 44 72.43 -44.72 -37.13
CA VAL A 44 71.52 -44.75 -35.99
C VAL A 44 71.23 -43.29 -35.63
N ALA A 45 69.96 -42.91 -35.66
CA ALA A 45 69.53 -41.54 -35.38
C ALA A 45 68.27 -41.53 -34.50
N LEU A 46 68.15 -40.51 -33.67
CA LEU A 46 66.99 -40.24 -32.84
C LEU A 46 66.38 -38.91 -33.27
N SER A 47 65.07 -38.87 -33.51
CA SER A 47 64.38 -37.61 -33.84
C SER A 47 64.08 -36.78 -32.60
N GLY A 48 64.13 -35.45 -32.75
CA GLY A 48 63.68 -34.51 -31.72
C GLY A 48 62.17 -34.61 -31.52
N TYR A 49 61.73 -34.62 -30.26
CA TYR A 49 60.33 -34.77 -29.88
C TYR A 49 60.07 -34.10 -28.52
N ALA A 50 58.89 -33.49 -28.36
CA ALA A 50 58.45 -32.95 -27.08
C ALA A 50 57.77 -34.05 -26.26
N LEU A 51 58.51 -34.65 -25.31
CA LEU A 51 57.99 -35.71 -24.46
C LEU A 51 56.78 -35.22 -23.63
N PRO A 52 55.78 -36.08 -23.34
CA PRO A 52 54.67 -35.73 -22.47
C PRO A 52 55.14 -35.24 -21.10
N SER A 53 54.40 -34.30 -20.50
CA SER A 53 54.62 -33.84 -19.13
C SER A 53 54.15 -34.88 -18.11
N GLY A 54 54.89 -35.07 -17.03
CA GLY A 54 54.46 -35.84 -15.86
C GLY A 54 53.71 -34.99 -14.82
N LEU A 55 53.08 -35.67 -13.86
CA LEU A 55 52.51 -35.06 -12.65
C LEU A 55 53.12 -35.72 -11.41
N VAL A 56 53.37 -34.95 -10.35
CA VAL A 56 53.93 -35.49 -9.10
C VAL A 56 52.96 -36.49 -8.47
N GLY A 57 53.47 -37.67 -8.09
CA GLY A 57 52.71 -38.74 -7.46
C GLY A 57 51.77 -39.52 -8.40
N ILE A 58 51.76 -39.21 -9.69
CA ILE A 58 50.96 -39.92 -10.71
C ILE A 58 51.91 -40.78 -11.57
N PRO A 59 51.57 -42.04 -11.88
CA PRO A 59 52.33 -42.83 -12.84
C PRO A 59 52.46 -42.08 -14.16
N TYR A 60 53.68 -42.00 -14.69
CA TYR A 60 53.91 -41.43 -16.02
C TYR A 60 53.39 -42.41 -17.06
N ASP A 61 52.45 -41.97 -17.91
CA ASP A 61 51.82 -42.78 -18.99
C ASP A 61 52.86 -43.47 -19.90
N GLY A 62 54.06 -42.90 -19.93
CA GLY A 62 55.25 -43.51 -20.50
C GLY A 62 55.52 -43.03 -21.91
N PHE A 63 56.80 -43.05 -22.29
CA PHE A 63 57.18 -42.78 -23.66
C PHE A 63 58.26 -43.76 -24.12
N ASN A 64 58.02 -44.44 -25.25
CA ASN A 64 59.00 -45.36 -25.81
C ASN A 64 59.81 -44.70 -26.93
N LEU A 65 61.08 -44.40 -26.63
CA LEU A 65 62.02 -43.74 -27.53
C LEU A 65 62.32 -44.54 -28.79
N LYS A 66 62.02 -45.85 -28.81
CA LYS A 66 62.06 -46.68 -30.02
C LYS A 66 61.14 -46.16 -31.13
N SER A 67 60.10 -45.39 -30.81
CA SER A 67 59.26 -44.70 -31.81
C SER A 67 59.98 -43.56 -32.55
N LEU A 68 61.05 -43.02 -31.96
CA LEU A 68 61.86 -41.93 -32.51
C LEU A 68 63.16 -42.43 -33.18
N LEU A 69 63.38 -43.75 -33.18
CA LEU A 69 64.61 -44.39 -33.61
C LEU A 69 64.58 -44.74 -35.10
N SER A 70 65.48 -44.12 -35.87
CA SER A 70 65.81 -44.55 -37.23
C SER A 70 67.11 -45.35 -37.23
N VAL A 71 67.08 -46.54 -37.84
CA VAL A 71 68.26 -47.34 -38.16
C VAL A 71 68.23 -47.67 -39.64
N THR A 72 69.27 -47.28 -40.37
CA THR A 72 69.41 -47.52 -41.82
C THR A 72 70.74 -48.21 -42.12
N GLY A 73 70.90 -48.75 -43.32
CA GLY A 73 72.08 -49.53 -43.71
C GLY A 73 72.16 -50.96 -43.17
N ASP A 74 71.10 -51.47 -42.54
CA ASP A 74 71.02 -52.86 -42.09
C ASP A 74 69.68 -53.52 -42.50
N PRO A 75 69.65 -54.24 -43.64
CA PRO A 75 68.47 -54.97 -44.10
C PRO A 75 68.00 -56.10 -43.15
N ALA A 76 68.79 -56.46 -42.13
CA ALA A 76 68.42 -57.45 -41.11
C ALA A 76 67.90 -56.82 -39.81
N TYR A 77 67.78 -55.49 -39.72
CA TYR A 77 67.28 -54.82 -38.51
C TYR A 77 65.77 -55.07 -38.32
N SER A 78 65.44 -55.90 -37.33
CA SER A 78 64.07 -56.29 -36.98
C SER A 78 63.44 -55.44 -35.87
N GLY A 79 64.03 -54.30 -35.51
CA GLY A 79 63.59 -53.48 -34.37
C GLY A 79 64.13 -53.94 -33.01
N TYR A 80 65.10 -54.86 -32.97
CA TYR A 80 65.68 -55.44 -31.74
C TYR A 80 67.21 -55.31 -31.72
N GLY A 81 67.82 -55.58 -30.56
CA GLY A 81 69.28 -55.50 -30.38
C GLY A 81 69.83 -54.08 -30.13
N VAL A 82 68.95 -53.10 -29.89
CA VAL A 82 69.31 -51.73 -29.51
C VAL A 82 69.53 -51.66 -27.99
N ARG A 83 70.57 -50.96 -27.54
CA ARG A 83 70.82 -50.64 -26.14
C ARG A 83 70.61 -49.15 -25.89
N TRP A 84 69.92 -48.83 -24.80
CA TRP A 84 69.57 -47.46 -24.41
C TRP A 84 70.37 -47.03 -23.17
N SER A 85 70.82 -45.78 -23.15
CA SER A 85 71.59 -45.22 -22.03
C SER A 85 71.46 -43.70 -21.98
N LEU A 86 71.49 -43.12 -20.77
CA LEU A 86 71.71 -41.69 -20.59
C LEU A 86 73.19 -41.35 -20.82
N VAL A 87 73.45 -40.24 -21.50
CA VAL A 87 74.81 -39.71 -21.75
C VAL A 87 75.13 -38.55 -20.84
N SER A 88 74.14 -37.67 -20.62
CA SER A 88 74.25 -36.48 -19.78
C SER A 88 72.86 -36.06 -19.25
N GLY A 89 72.86 -35.24 -18.20
CA GLY A 89 71.64 -34.86 -17.48
C GLY A 89 71.07 -35.99 -16.62
N SER A 90 69.81 -35.84 -16.21
CA SER A 90 69.08 -36.84 -15.41
C SER A 90 67.59 -36.82 -15.75
N LEU A 91 66.90 -37.94 -15.53
CA LEU A 91 65.44 -37.99 -15.56
C LEU A 91 64.85 -37.31 -14.31
N PRO A 92 63.58 -36.85 -14.35
CA PRO A 92 62.87 -36.47 -13.14
C PRO A 92 62.94 -37.56 -12.06
N ALA A 93 63.07 -37.16 -10.80
CA ALA A 93 63.16 -38.10 -9.69
C ALA A 93 61.94 -39.03 -9.66
N GLY A 94 62.18 -40.35 -9.65
CA GLY A 94 61.13 -41.37 -9.73
C GLY A 94 60.80 -41.88 -11.15
N LEU A 95 61.45 -41.37 -12.20
CA LEU A 95 61.40 -41.94 -13.56
C LEU A 95 62.70 -42.69 -13.92
N THR A 96 62.56 -43.77 -14.69
CA THR A 96 63.68 -44.61 -15.16
C THR A 96 63.61 -44.84 -16.67
N LEU A 97 64.78 -44.86 -17.33
CA LEU A 97 64.93 -45.33 -18.71
C LEU A 97 65.17 -46.84 -18.67
N ASN A 98 64.20 -47.60 -19.15
CA ASN A 98 64.24 -49.05 -19.21
C ASN A 98 65.07 -49.55 -20.39
N SER A 99 65.53 -50.80 -20.32
CA SER A 99 66.40 -51.42 -21.34
C SER A 99 65.77 -51.58 -22.72
N ASP A 100 64.45 -51.46 -22.85
CA ASP A 100 63.72 -51.50 -24.12
C ASP A 100 63.63 -50.14 -24.84
N GLY A 101 63.92 -49.04 -24.13
CA GLY A 101 63.77 -47.67 -24.60
C GLY A 101 62.55 -46.93 -24.05
N SER A 102 61.76 -47.55 -23.16
CA SER A 102 60.67 -46.87 -22.46
C SER A 102 61.18 -46.03 -21.29
N ILE A 103 60.69 -44.79 -21.17
CA ILE A 103 60.74 -44.00 -19.94
C ILE A 103 59.43 -44.24 -19.19
N ALA A 104 59.51 -44.70 -17.94
CA ALA A 104 58.36 -44.98 -17.08
C ALA A 104 58.70 -44.71 -15.61
N GLY A 105 57.68 -44.73 -14.74
CA GLY A 105 57.85 -44.54 -13.29
C GLY A 105 56.75 -43.67 -12.69
N THR A 106 57.03 -43.01 -11.56
CA THR A 106 56.12 -42.08 -10.89
C THR A 106 56.95 -40.90 -10.38
N PRO A 107 56.81 -39.68 -10.93
CA PRO A 107 57.61 -38.54 -10.49
C PRO A 107 57.37 -38.18 -9.02
N THR A 108 58.44 -37.94 -8.26
CA THR A 108 58.38 -37.62 -6.83
C THR A 108 58.65 -36.14 -6.52
N ALA A 109 59.03 -35.34 -7.52
CA ALA A 109 59.25 -33.91 -7.43
C ALA A 109 58.91 -33.24 -8.77
N ASP A 110 58.48 -31.99 -8.72
CA ASP A 110 58.16 -31.15 -9.87
C ASP A 110 59.39 -30.40 -10.43
N GLY A 111 59.23 -29.81 -11.61
CA GLY A 111 60.28 -29.09 -12.35
C GLY A 111 60.58 -29.69 -13.72
N THR A 112 61.46 -29.03 -14.48
CA THR A 112 61.90 -29.48 -15.81
C THR A 112 63.25 -30.17 -15.71
N ALA A 113 63.33 -31.43 -16.15
CA ALA A 113 64.58 -32.16 -16.26
C ALA A 113 64.95 -32.37 -17.73
N SER A 114 66.15 -31.92 -18.11
CA SER A 114 66.72 -32.09 -19.45
C SER A 114 67.85 -33.12 -19.41
N PHE A 115 67.86 -34.01 -20.42
CA PHE A 115 68.76 -35.16 -20.47
C PHE A 115 69.03 -35.60 -21.91
N GLN A 116 70.16 -36.27 -22.11
CA GLN A 116 70.59 -36.77 -23.42
C GLN A 116 70.54 -38.29 -23.44
N VAL A 117 69.87 -38.87 -24.42
CA VAL A 117 69.77 -40.34 -24.60
C VAL A 117 70.60 -40.78 -25.79
N ARG A 118 71.33 -41.88 -25.62
CA ARG A 118 72.01 -42.63 -26.67
C ARG A 118 71.29 -43.94 -26.95
N ALA A 119 70.91 -44.14 -28.21
CA ALA A 119 70.56 -45.45 -28.76
C ALA A 119 71.80 -46.06 -29.42
N THR A 120 72.17 -47.28 -29.04
CA THR A 120 73.33 -48.00 -29.58
C THR A 120 72.86 -49.28 -30.29
N TYR A 121 73.17 -49.41 -31.58
CA TYR A 121 72.89 -50.62 -32.35
C TYR A 121 74.18 -51.14 -32.99
N LYS A 122 74.51 -52.41 -32.72
CA LYS A 122 75.82 -53.02 -33.02
C LYS A 122 76.97 -52.13 -32.48
N THR A 123 77.72 -51.45 -33.35
CA THR A 123 78.84 -50.55 -33.02
C THR A 123 78.55 -49.08 -33.33
N ARG A 124 77.28 -48.73 -33.62
CA ARG A 124 76.85 -47.41 -34.07
C ARG A 124 75.89 -46.79 -33.07
N THR A 125 75.94 -45.47 -32.94
CA THR A 125 75.23 -44.71 -31.91
C THR A 125 74.50 -43.53 -32.53
N GLY A 126 73.25 -43.31 -32.11
CA GLY A 126 72.50 -42.09 -32.31
C GLY A 126 72.20 -41.44 -30.97
N GLU A 127 72.31 -40.11 -30.88
CA GLU A 127 72.08 -39.35 -29.66
C GLU A 127 71.09 -38.22 -29.91
N GLN A 128 70.24 -37.93 -28.92
CA GLN A 128 69.34 -36.79 -28.94
C GLN A 128 69.11 -36.26 -27.53
N GLY A 129 69.00 -34.93 -27.41
CA GLY A 129 68.56 -34.25 -26.19
C GLY A 129 67.03 -34.21 -26.10
N TYR A 130 66.51 -34.50 -24.91
CA TYR A 130 65.09 -34.43 -24.57
C TYR A 130 64.90 -33.70 -23.24
N GLN A 131 63.66 -33.32 -22.94
CA GLN A 131 63.26 -32.78 -21.64
C GLN A 131 61.90 -33.35 -21.23
N ILE A 132 61.68 -33.52 -19.92
CA ILE A 132 60.37 -33.80 -19.33
C ILE A 132 60.09 -32.69 -18.31
N LEU A 133 58.95 -32.03 -18.47
CA LEU A 133 58.36 -31.19 -17.42
C LEU A 133 57.53 -32.10 -16.51
N VAL A 134 57.73 -32.00 -15.19
CA VAL A 134 56.81 -32.53 -14.19
C VAL A 134 56.13 -31.36 -13.50
N ALA A 135 54.80 -31.33 -13.51
CA ALA A 135 54.04 -30.30 -12.80
C ALA A 135 53.57 -30.82 -11.42
N GLY A 136 53.67 -29.96 -10.41
CA GLY A 136 53.00 -30.15 -9.12
C GLY A 136 51.52 -29.80 -9.24
N ILE A 137 50.64 -30.58 -8.60
CA ILE A 137 49.22 -30.25 -8.49
C ILE A 137 49.03 -29.34 -7.28
N ALA A 138 48.43 -28.16 -7.51
CA ALA A 138 48.02 -27.27 -6.43
C ALA A 138 46.48 -27.23 -6.32
N VAL A 139 45.99 -27.17 -5.09
CA VAL A 139 44.55 -27.04 -4.79
C VAL A 139 44.39 -25.83 -3.87
N GLY A 140 43.53 -24.90 -4.25
CA GLY A 140 43.25 -23.67 -3.51
C GLY A 140 41.76 -23.51 -3.23
N LEU A 141 41.44 -22.88 -2.10
CA LEU A 141 40.09 -22.49 -1.74
C LEU A 141 40.04 -20.98 -1.50
N ALA A 142 39.34 -20.26 -2.37
CA ALA A 142 39.16 -18.83 -2.26
C ALA A 142 38.34 -18.48 -1.00
N ALA A 143 38.63 -17.31 -0.42
CA ALA A 143 37.78 -16.74 0.62
C ALA A 143 36.39 -16.46 0.05
N GLY A 144 35.37 -16.63 0.88
CA GLY A 144 33.98 -16.38 0.54
C GLY A 144 33.20 -15.92 1.77
N ALA A 145 32.09 -15.24 1.54
CA ALA A 145 31.13 -14.87 2.58
C ALA A 145 29.87 -15.74 2.43
N PRO A 146 29.73 -16.81 3.23
CA PRO A 146 28.48 -17.53 3.34
C PRO A 146 27.36 -16.57 3.81
N PRO A 147 26.15 -16.63 3.22
CA PRO A 147 25.04 -15.80 3.67
C PRO A 147 24.59 -16.19 5.09
N GLU A 148 23.85 -15.31 5.76
CA GLU A 148 23.24 -15.57 7.06
C GLU A 148 22.29 -16.77 6.99
N ALA A 149 22.41 -17.68 7.96
CA ALA A 149 21.45 -18.75 8.19
C ALA A 149 20.37 -18.28 9.18
N ILE A 150 19.16 -18.83 9.11
CA ILE A 150 18.05 -18.48 10.02
C ILE A 150 17.64 -19.75 10.79
N VAL A 151 17.48 -19.66 12.10
CA VAL A 151 17.13 -20.82 12.95
C VAL A 151 15.81 -21.44 12.50
N GLY A 152 15.81 -22.76 12.29
CA GLY A 152 14.67 -23.53 11.78
C GLY A 152 14.47 -23.48 10.25
N THR A 153 15.28 -22.71 9.51
CA THR A 153 15.22 -22.62 8.05
C THR A 153 16.33 -23.46 7.41
N PRO A 154 16.06 -24.30 6.38
CA PRO A 154 17.09 -25.02 5.66
C PRO A 154 18.15 -24.10 5.04
N TYR A 155 19.41 -24.50 5.14
CA TYR A 155 20.58 -23.76 4.66
C TYR A 155 21.37 -24.57 3.62
N SER A 156 21.95 -23.87 2.65
CA SER A 156 22.83 -24.45 1.63
C SER A 156 23.76 -23.37 1.05
N TYR A 157 25.07 -23.59 1.13
CA TYR A 157 26.10 -22.75 0.53
C TYR A 157 27.18 -23.63 -0.10
N ASP A 158 27.34 -23.56 -1.41
CA ASP A 158 28.24 -24.41 -2.19
C ASP A 158 29.65 -23.81 -2.25
N LEU A 159 30.68 -24.59 -1.87
CA LEU A 159 32.09 -24.20 -1.89
C LEU A 159 32.82 -24.53 -3.20
N LYS A 160 32.25 -25.35 -4.10
CA LYS A 160 32.88 -25.68 -5.39
C LYS A 160 33.16 -24.45 -6.29
N PRO A 161 32.34 -23.37 -6.30
CA PRO A 161 32.68 -22.14 -7.01
C PRO A 161 33.92 -21.41 -6.47
N LEU A 162 34.39 -21.75 -5.26
CA LEU A 162 35.59 -21.18 -4.63
C LEU A 162 36.83 -22.08 -4.81
N LEU A 163 36.67 -23.26 -5.43
CA LEU A 163 37.72 -24.24 -5.63
C LEU A 163 38.55 -23.90 -6.88
N SER A 164 39.87 -23.88 -6.71
CA SER A 164 40.85 -23.86 -7.80
C SER A 164 41.71 -25.11 -7.75
N VAL A 165 41.95 -25.73 -8.90
CA VAL A 165 42.92 -26.81 -9.08
C VAL A 165 43.79 -26.43 -10.27
N THR A 166 45.11 -26.49 -10.11
CA THR A 166 46.08 -26.15 -11.16
C THR A 166 47.21 -27.19 -11.22
N GLY A 167 47.96 -27.19 -12.32
CA GLY A 167 48.99 -28.19 -12.63
C GLY A 167 48.46 -29.42 -13.39
N ASP A 168 47.28 -29.93 -13.02
CA ASP A 168 46.59 -30.98 -13.79
C ASP A 168 45.79 -30.39 -14.96
N LYS A 169 46.23 -30.67 -16.19
CA LYS A 169 45.57 -30.21 -17.43
C LYS A 169 44.28 -30.95 -17.77
N ASP A 170 44.05 -32.11 -17.17
CA ASP A 170 42.89 -32.98 -17.45
C ASP A 170 41.81 -32.88 -16.35
N TYR A 171 41.95 -31.91 -15.44
CA TYR A 171 40.97 -31.65 -14.38
C TYR A 171 39.67 -31.09 -14.94
N THR A 172 38.59 -31.87 -14.83
CA THR A 172 37.25 -31.55 -15.37
C THR A 172 36.26 -31.04 -14.32
N GLY A 173 36.72 -30.65 -13.12
CA GLY A 173 35.85 -30.27 -12.00
C GLY A 173 35.40 -31.45 -11.11
N ALA A 174 35.87 -32.67 -11.40
CA ALA A 174 35.47 -33.90 -10.71
C ALA A 174 36.64 -34.55 -9.94
N GLY A 175 36.31 -35.48 -9.03
CA GLY A 175 37.31 -36.25 -8.27
C GLY A 175 37.89 -35.54 -7.04
N VAL A 176 37.37 -34.36 -6.68
CA VAL A 176 37.72 -33.66 -5.43
C VAL A 176 36.89 -34.22 -4.28
N THR A 177 37.53 -34.45 -3.14
CA THR A 177 36.88 -34.89 -1.89
C THR A 177 36.91 -33.78 -0.85
N TRP A 178 35.79 -33.59 -0.15
CA TRP A 178 35.63 -32.54 0.87
C TRP A 178 35.66 -33.14 2.28
N SER A 179 36.31 -32.44 3.19
CA SER A 179 36.44 -32.87 4.60
C SER A 179 36.50 -31.67 5.55
N THR A 180 36.02 -31.87 6.77
CA THR A 180 36.14 -30.87 7.85
C THR A 180 37.49 -31.03 8.55
N VAL A 181 38.25 -29.94 8.66
CA VAL A 181 39.49 -29.89 9.45
C VAL A 181 39.19 -29.41 10.87
N SER A 182 38.35 -28.39 10.99
CA SER A 182 37.80 -27.90 12.26
C SER A 182 36.40 -27.33 12.02
N SER A 183 35.54 -27.38 13.04
CA SER A 183 34.21 -26.75 12.99
C SER A 183 33.79 -26.24 14.37
N SER A 184 33.24 -25.04 14.38
CA SER A 184 32.49 -24.41 15.48
C SER A 184 31.15 -23.87 14.97
N LEU A 185 30.63 -24.39 13.85
CA LEU A 185 29.38 -23.95 13.24
C LEU A 185 28.19 -24.04 14.23
N PRO A 186 27.19 -23.14 14.11
CA PRO A 186 25.94 -23.22 14.86
C PRO A 186 25.29 -24.62 14.75
N ALA A 187 24.73 -25.10 15.87
CA ALA A 187 24.19 -26.46 15.95
C ALA A 187 23.18 -26.75 14.84
N GLY A 188 23.33 -27.89 14.16
CA GLY A 188 22.49 -28.27 13.00
C GLY A 188 23.05 -27.89 11.63
N LEU A 189 24.17 -27.17 11.56
CA LEU A 189 24.94 -26.92 10.32
C LEU A 189 26.19 -27.82 10.23
N TYR A 190 26.50 -28.28 9.02
CA TYR A 190 27.62 -29.19 8.73
C TYR A 190 28.12 -29.05 7.28
N LEU A 191 29.30 -29.61 7.00
CA LEU A 191 29.86 -29.74 5.64
C LEU A 191 29.45 -31.10 5.04
N THR A 192 28.89 -31.11 3.83
CA THR A 192 28.63 -32.34 3.07
C THR A 192 29.88 -32.85 2.35
N ALA A 193 29.87 -34.13 1.96
CA ALA A 193 30.94 -34.72 1.15
C ALA A 193 31.11 -34.05 -0.24
N ASP A 194 30.05 -33.40 -0.74
CA ASP A 194 30.01 -32.68 -2.03
C ASP A 194 30.46 -31.21 -1.95
N GLY A 195 30.92 -30.76 -0.77
CA GLY A 195 31.44 -29.40 -0.58
C GLY A 195 30.37 -28.34 -0.29
N ILE A 196 29.20 -28.73 0.21
CA ILE A 196 28.13 -27.78 0.58
C ILE A 196 28.12 -27.61 2.10
N ILE A 197 28.16 -26.38 2.59
CA ILE A 197 27.78 -26.07 3.98
C ILE A 197 26.26 -26.06 4.03
N GLY A 198 25.64 -26.97 4.78
CA GLY A 198 24.19 -27.15 4.79
C GLY A 198 23.65 -27.66 6.12
N GLY A 199 22.34 -27.92 6.13
CA GLY A 199 21.59 -28.39 7.30
C GLY A 199 20.45 -27.42 7.65
N THR A 200 20.09 -27.36 8.94
CA THR A 200 19.07 -26.46 9.47
C THR A 200 19.53 -26.01 10.86
N PRO A 201 19.80 -24.71 11.09
CA PRO A 201 20.30 -24.26 12.39
C PRO A 201 19.25 -24.43 13.49
N ALA A 202 19.67 -24.96 14.64
CA ALA A 202 18.83 -25.16 15.82
C ALA A 202 19.01 -24.08 16.89
N ALA A 203 20.05 -23.25 16.79
CA ALA A 203 20.32 -22.12 17.68
C ALA A 203 21.11 -21.02 16.94
N GLY A 204 20.90 -19.76 17.34
CA GLY A 204 21.63 -18.62 16.80
C GLY A 204 23.07 -18.53 17.33
N GLY A 205 23.92 -17.80 16.61
CA GLY A 205 25.32 -17.58 16.94
C GLY A 205 26.22 -17.53 15.71
N THR A 206 27.50 -17.20 15.93
CA THR A 206 28.52 -17.14 14.86
C THR A 206 29.54 -18.25 15.06
N GLY A 207 29.78 -19.04 14.01
CA GLY A 207 30.74 -20.14 14.02
C GLY A 207 31.63 -20.14 12.78
N THR A 208 32.65 -20.99 12.78
CA THR A 208 33.62 -21.13 11.68
C THR A 208 33.80 -22.58 11.27
N LEU A 209 34.06 -22.82 9.99
CA LEU A 209 34.38 -24.11 9.41
C LEU A 209 35.69 -24.01 8.64
N THR A 210 36.72 -24.75 9.03
CA THR A 210 37.89 -24.98 8.16
C THR A 210 37.60 -26.17 7.26
N ALA A 211 37.27 -25.90 6.00
CA ALA A 211 37.02 -26.91 4.98
C ALA A 211 38.30 -27.26 4.24
N ARG A 212 38.53 -28.55 3.97
CA ARG A 212 39.62 -29.07 3.12
C ARG A 212 39.05 -29.72 1.87
N ALA A 213 39.43 -29.20 0.72
CA ALA A 213 39.30 -29.87 -0.57
C ALA A 213 40.58 -30.68 -0.86
N THR A 214 40.45 -31.94 -1.25
CA THR A 214 41.58 -32.83 -1.59
C THR A 214 41.40 -33.41 -2.98
N TYR A 215 42.40 -33.24 -3.86
CA TYR A 215 42.44 -33.78 -5.22
C TYR A 215 43.82 -34.38 -5.48
N ARG A 216 43.88 -35.66 -5.90
CA ARG A 216 45.13 -36.40 -6.17
C ARG A 216 46.24 -36.16 -5.12
N ASN A 217 45.88 -36.30 -3.84
CA ASN A 217 46.71 -36.04 -2.64
C ASN A 217 47.07 -34.57 -2.34
N ALA A 218 46.99 -33.65 -3.31
CA ALA A 218 47.09 -32.22 -3.06
C ALA A 218 45.86 -31.69 -2.30
N LYS A 219 46.06 -30.67 -1.45
CA LYS A 219 45.07 -30.18 -0.48
C LYS A 219 45.00 -28.66 -0.52
N GLY A 220 43.78 -28.13 -0.58
CA GLY A 220 43.48 -26.72 -0.34
C GLY A 220 42.60 -26.59 0.90
N GLU A 221 42.89 -25.62 1.75
CA GLU A 221 42.15 -25.38 2.99
C GLU A 221 41.74 -23.91 3.10
N GLN A 222 40.53 -23.66 3.59
CA GLN A 222 40.02 -22.31 3.85
C GLN A 222 39.07 -22.33 5.03
N THR A 223 39.05 -21.25 5.81
CA THR A 223 38.10 -21.07 6.91
C THR A 223 36.97 -20.14 6.50
N TYR A 224 35.74 -20.64 6.59
CA TYR A 224 34.51 -19.91 6.29
C TYR A 224 33.76 -19.61 7.59
N GLN A 225 33.30 -18.37 7.75
CA GLN A 225 32.47 -17.96 8.88
C GLN A 225 30.99 -18.04 8.49
N VAL A 226 30.15 -18.59 9.36
CA VAL A 226 28.69 -18.63 9.18
C VAL A 226 28.03 -18.03 10.41
N VAL A 227 27.15 -17.05 10.17
CA VAL A 227 26.27 -16.46 11.19
C VAL A 227 24.91 -17.12 11.09
N SER A 228 24.35 -17.58 12.20
CA SER A 228 22.95 -17.96 12.31
C SER A 228 22.18 -16.99 13.20
N LEU A 229 21.05 -16.49 12.69
CA LEU A 229 20.18 -15.55 13.38
C LEU A 229 18.96 -16.27 13.97
N ASP A 230 18.77 -16.15 15.29
CA ASP A 230 17.61 -16.68 16.00
C ASP A 230 16.52 -15.61 16.09
N ILE A 231 15.87 -15.38 14.96
CA ILE A 231 14.96 -14.23 14.77
C ILE A 231 13.60 -14.53 15.42
N SER A 232 13.17 -13.64 16.31
CA SER A 232 11.81 -13.60 16.86
C SER A 232 11.13 -12.28 16.49
N VAL A 233 9.89 -12.37 15.99
CA VAL A 233 9.06 -11.22 15.59
C VAL A 233 7.82 -11.18 16.48
N SER A 234 7.45 -10.01 16.99
CA SER A 234 6.30 -9.83 17.86
C SER A 234 5.55 -8.52 17.59
N LEU A 235 4.27 -8.50 17.98
CA LEU A 235 3.39 -7.34 17.90
C LEU A 235 2.78 -7.08 19.29
N SER A 236 3.12 -5.95 19.91
CA SER A 236 2.54 -5.56 21.20
C SER A 236 1.07 -5.16 21.06
N SER A 237 0.25 -5.43 22.07
CA SER A 237 -1.11 -4.89 22.16
C SER A 237 -1.11 -3.36 22.16
N GLY A 238 -2.00 -2.73 21.41
CA GLY A 238 -2.13 -1.27 21.36
C GLY A 238 -3.59 -0.83 21.20
N THR A 239 -3.94 0.31 21.79
CA THR A 239 -5.25 0.94 21.62
C THR A 239 -5.25 1.74 20.32
N LEU A 240 -6.07 1.33 19.35
CA LEU A 240 -6.26 2.09 18.11
C LEU A 240 -7.12 3.34 18.39
N PRO A 241 -6.86 4.48 17.74
CA PRO A 241 -7.75 5.64 17.76
C PRO A 241 -9.18 5.27 17.35
N THR A 242 -10.17 6.00 17.88
CA THR A 242 -11.54 5.88 17.38
C THR A 242 -11.61 6.39 15.94
N ALA A 243 -12.33 5.66 15.09
CA ALA A 243 -12.60 6.04 13.71
C ALA A 243 -14.07 6.49 13.58
N ASN A 244 -14.35 7.33 12.59
CA ASN A 244 -15.72 7.79 12.31
C ASN A 244 -16.14 7.38 10.90
N VAL A 245 -17.36 6.87 10.74
CA VAL A 245 -17.93 6.50 9.43
C VAL A 245 -17.90 7.70 8.49
N GLY A 246 -17.46 7.49 7.24
CA GLY A 246 -17.33 8.55 6.23
C GLY A 246 -16.11 9.47 6.39
N THR A 247 -15.40 9.40 7.51
CA THR A 247 -14.15 10.16 7.76
C THR A 247 -12.93 9.33 7.37
N SER A 248 -11.88 9.96 6.83
CA SER A 248 -10.63 9.25 6.54
C SER A 248 -9.91 8.83 7.82
N TYR A 249 -9.39 7.60 7.82
CA TYR A 249 -8.65 6.99 8.92
C TYR A 249 -7.26 6.55 8.44
N SER A 250 -6.28 6.64 9.33
CA SER A 250 -4.92 6.13 9.11
C SER A 250 -4.29 5.77 10.46
N TYR A 251 -3.75 4.56 10.57
CA TYR A 251 -3.01 4.08 11.74
C TYR A 251 -1.82 3.24 11.30
N ASP A 252 -0.66 3.47 11.92
CA ASP A 252 0.60 2.80 11.58
C ASP A 252 0.95 1.78 12.66
N PHE A 253 1.04 0.49 12.29
CA PHE A 253 1.39 -0.60 13.19
C PHE A 253 2.90 -0.73 13.45
N LYS A 254 3.76 -0.03 12.69
CA LYS A 254 5.23 -0.14 12.85
C LYS A 254 5.75 0.15 14.26
N PRO A 255 5.21 1.11 15.04
CA PRO A 255 5.61 1.33 16.44
C PRO A 255 5.28 0.18 17.41
N LEU A 256 4.44 -0.78 17.01
CA LEU A 256 4.07 -1.95 17.83
C LEU A 256 4.87 -3.20 17.49
N VAL A 257 5.74 -3.17 16.48
CA VAL A 257 6.60 -4.30 16.11
C VAL A 257 7.87 -4.29 16.94
N SER A 258 8.20 -5.45 17.53
CA SER A 258 9.53 -5.72 18.05
C SER A 258 10.13 -6.95 17.37
N VAL A 259 11.36 -6.81 16.88
CA VAL A 259 12.18 -7.88 16.30
C VAL A 259 13.49 -7.96 17.08
N SER A 260 13.89 -9.18 17.42
CA SER A 260 15.16 -9.48 18.07
C SER A 260 15.82 -10.70 17.41
N GLY A 261 17.13 -10.88 17.66
CA GLY A 261 17.95 -11.92 17.03
C GLY A 261 18.65 -11.50 15.74
N ASP A 262 18.46 -10.26 15.28
CA ASP A 262 19.07 -9.70 14.07
C ASP A 262 19.63 -8.28 14.34
N PRO A 263 20.95 -8.10 14.43
CA PRO A 263 21.57 -6.78 14.61
C PRO A 263 21.42 -5.82 13.42
N GLY A 264 21.10 -6.33 12.23
CA GLY A 264 20.85 -5.57 11.00
C GLY A 264 19.38 -5.25 10.77
N TYR A 265 18.51 -5.54 11.74
CA TYR A 265 17.07 -5.30 11.65
C TYR A 265 16.73 -3.83 11.32
N THR A 266 15.83 -3.65 10.34
CA THR A 266 15.19 -2.36 10.07
C THR A 266 13.69 -2.55 9.88
N ILE A 267 12.91 -1.65 10.49
CA ILE A 267 11.44 -1.71 10.48
C ILE A 267 10.83 -1.68 9.06
N SER A 268 11.50 -1.04 8.10
CA SER A 268 11.07 -0.96 6.69
C SER A 268 11.11 -2.30 5.95
N ALA A 269 11.82 -3.30 6.48
CA ALA A 269 11.89 -4.64 5.90
C ALA A 269 10.81 -5.60 6.46
N VAL A 270 9.99 -5.15 7.43
CA VAL A 270 8.83 -5.91 7.93
C VAL A 270 7.68 -5.80 6.93
N GLN A 271 7.02 -6.91 6.64
CA GLN A 271 5.80 -6.96 5.83
C GLN A 271 4.58 -7.26 6.70
N PHE A 272 3.49 -6.54 6.45
CA PHE A 272 2.26 -6.63 7.24
C PHE A 272 1.11 -7.20 6.42
N ASN A 273 0.41 -8.19 6.97
CA ASN A 273 -0.75 -8.82 6.34
C ASN A 273 -1.87 -9.05 7.36
N PRO A 274 -3.15 -8.99 6.97
CA PRO A 274 -4.23 -9.54 7.79
C PRO A 274 -4.03 -11.05 7.98
N ALA A 275 -4.32 -11.58 9.17
CA ALA A 275 -4.23 -13.01 9.44
C ALA A 275 -5.27 -13.80 8.62
N ALA A 276 -4.93 -15.02 8.21
CA ALA A 276 -5.84 -15.88 7.46
C ALA A 276 -7.16 -16.09 8.22
N GLY A 277 -8.29 -15.84 7.56
CA GLY A 277 -9.62 -15.91 8.17
C GLY A 277 -10.09 -14.64 8.90
N THR A 278 -9.27 -13.61 9.06
CA THR A 278 -9.73 -12.31 9.58
C THR A 278 -10.42 -11.49 8.49
N THR A 279 -11.44 -10.72 8.88
CA THR A 279 -11.93 -9.59 8.09
C THR A 279 -11.42 -8.28 8.69
N LEU A 280 -11.11 -7.29 7.84
CA LEU A 280 -10.83 -5.93 8.29
C LEU A 280 -12.15 -5.14 8.48
N PRO A 281 -12.14 -4.03 9.23
CA PRO A 281 -13.30 -3.15 9.36
C PRO A 281 -13.75 -2.64 7.99
N ALA A 282 -15.06 -2.64 7.73
CA ALA A 282 -15.61 -2.27 6.43
C ALA A 282 -15.17 -0.85 6.01
N GLY A 283 -14.53 -0.74 4.84
CA GLY A 283 -13.97 0.53 4.33
C GLY A 283 -12.50 0.79 4.68
N LEU A 284 -11.85 -0.07 5.48
CA LEU A 284 -10.41 0.01 5.76
C LEU A 284 -9.62 -1.12 5.09
N THR A 285 -8.39 -0.82 4.68
CA THR A 285 -7.41 -1.76 4.10
C THR A 285 -6.07 -1.65 4.81
N LEU A 286 -5.33 -2.76 4.88
CA LEU A 286 -3.97 -2.80 5.40
C LEU A 286 -2.97 -2.81 4.24
N SER A 287 -2.04 -1.87 4.25
CA SER A 287 -0.90 -1.85 3.34
C SER A 287 0.23 -2.79 3.82
N PRO A 288 1.04 -3.38 2.91
CA PRO A 288 2.20 -4.20 3.29
C PRO A 288 3.23 -3.49 4.17
N ALA A 289 3.23 -2.16 4.16
CA ALA A 289 4.09 -1.31 5.01
C ALA A 289 3.53 -1.07 6.43
N GLY A 290 2.41 -1.71 6.81
CA GLY A 290 1.87 -1.66 8.18
C GLY A 290 0.90 -0.50 8.46
N VAL A 291 0.53 0.30 7.46
CA VAL A 291 -0.50 1.33 7.62
C VAL A 291 -1.88 0.74 7.30
N LEU A 292 -2.80 0.82 8.26
CA LEU A 292 -4.23 0.56 8.12
C LEU A 292 -4.94 1.88 7.81
N SER A 293 -5.54 2.01 6.64
CA SER A 293 -6.14 3.26 6.19
C SER A 293 -7.40 3.06 5.33
N GLY A 294 -8.13 4.14 5.07
CA GLY A 294 -9.35 4.13 4.27
C GLY A 294 -10.42 5.03 4.87
N THR A 295 -11.68 4.72 4.60
CA THR A 295 -12.86 5.46 5.09
C THR A 295 -13.87 4.46 5.61
N PRO A 296 -14.09 4.33 6.93
CA PRO A 296 -15.00 3.33 7.48
C PRO A 296 -16.44 3.51 6.98
N SER A 297 -17.13 2.41 6.70
CA SER A 297 -18.51 2.42 6.18
C SER A 297 -19.56 1.81 7.11
N ALA A 298 -19.16 1.20 8.22
CA ALA A 298 -20.07 0.60 9.21
C ALA A 298 -19.61 0.89 10.65
N VAL A 299 -20.57 1.17 11.54
CA VAL A 299 -20.31 1.38 12.98
C VAL A 299 -20.11 0.04 13.71
N GLY A 300 -19.36 0.07 14.81
CA GLY A 300 -19.15 -1.10 15.68
C GLY A 300 -17.77 -1.12 16.32
N SER A 301 -17.35 -2.27 16.84
CA SER A 301 -15.99 -2.49 17.35
C SER A 301 -15.43 -3.83 16.87
N PRO A 302 -15.26 -4.01 15.54
CA PRO A 302 -14.74 -5.25 14.97
C PRO A 302 -13.32 -5.56 15.45
N SER A 303 -13.11 -6.81 15.87
CA SER A 303 -11.79 -7.37 16.21
C SER A 303 -11.16 -8.05 15.00
N PHE A 304 -9.89 -7.79 14.73
CA PHE A 304 -9.16 -8.32 13.58
C PHE A 304 -7.69 -8.59 13.92
N SER A 305 -7.11 -9.64 13.35
CA SER A 305 -5.72 -10.04 13.63
C SER A 305 -4.75 -9.59 12.54
N ILE A 306 -3.63 -9.00 12.93
CA ILE A 306 -2.55 -8.58 12.03
C ILE A 306 -1.33 -9.47 12.25
N VAL A 307 -0.68 -9.85 11.14
CA VAL A 307 0.61 -10.55 11.11
C VAL A 307 1.69 -9.56 10.64
N ALA A 308 2.78 -9.47 11.39
CA ALA A 308 4.03 -8.83 10.97
C ALA A 308 5.07 -9.91 10.67
N SER A 309 5.72 -9.83 9.51
CA SER A 309 6.59 -10.88 8.96
C SER A 309 7.96 -10.31 8.61
N TYR A 310 9.05 -10.95 9.06
CA TYR A 310 10.43 -10.56 8.78
C TYR A 310 11.35 -11.78 8.66
N LYS A 311 12.16 -11.87 7.60
CA LYS A 311 13.07 -13.02 7.31
C LYS A 311 12.41 -14.40 7.52
N GLY A 312 11.13 -14.55 7.15
CA GLY A 312 10.37 -15.81 7.28
C GLY A 312 9.84 -16.13 8.68
N LYS A 313 10.00 -15.21 9.65
CA LYS A 313 9.45 -15.30 11.01
C LYS A 313 8.28 -14.34 11.16
N ASN A 314 7.24 -14.76 11.89
CA ASN A 314 5.98 -14.04 11.98
C ASN A 314 5.59 -13.77 13.45
N GLY A 315 5.18 -12.55 13.75
CA GLY A 315 4.45 -12.18 14.97
C GLY A 315 3.00 -11.88 14.63
N THR A 316 2.05 -12.31 15.47
CA THR A 316 0.60 -12.10 15.25
C THR A 316 -0.04 -11.48 16.48
N GLN A 317 -0.94 -10.52 16.29
CA GLN A 317 -1.67 -9.86 17.37
C GLN A 317 -3.11 -9.53 16.97
N LEU A 318 -4.04 -9.63 17.92
CA LEU A 318 -5.44 -9.24 17.77
C LEU A 318 -5.60 -7.76 18.16
N TYR A 319 -6.30 -7.01 17.32
CA TYR A 319 -6.64 -5.61 17.55
C TYR A 319 -8.15 -5.38 17.39
N SER A 320 -8.64 -4.23 17.84
CA SER A 320 -9.99 -3.76 17.56
C SER A 320 -9.96 -2.25 17.32
N VAL A 321 -10.75 -1.75 16.38
CA VAL A 321 -11.00 -0.32 16.20
C VAL A 321 -12.44 0.00 16.54
N ALA A 322 -12.67 1.03 17.36
CA ALA A 322 -14.01 1.55 17.60
C ALA A 322 -14.41 2.45 16.43
N VAL A 323 -15.44 2.06 15.67
CA VAL A 323 -16.00 2.87 14.59
C VAL A 323 -17.33 3.47 15.06
N GLN A 324 -17.36 4.78 15.22
CA GLN A 324 -18.53 5.56 15.61
C GLN A 324 -19.16 6.24 14.37
N PRO A 325 -20.39 6.76 14.43
CA PRO A 325 -20.87 7.68 13.40
C PRO A 325 -19.97 8.92 13.34
N ALA A 326 -19.76 9.50 12.16
CA ALA A 326 -19.39 10.92 12.09
C ALA A 326 -20.64 11.76 12.37
N PHE A 327 -20.47 12.85 13.11
CA PHE A 327 -21.51 13.85 13.35
C PHE A 327 -21.02 15.20 12.86
N PHE A 328 -21.91 15.99 12.26
CA PHE A 328 -21.66 17.43 12.10
C PHE A 328 -22.18 18.17 13.32
N ASP A 329 -21.31 18.95 13.97
CA ASP A 329 -21.68 19.78 15.12
C ASP A 329 -22.09 21.18 14.67
N PHE A 330 -23.32 21.58 15.04
CA PHE A 330 -23.89 22.87 14.64
C PHE A 330 -24.48 23.61 15.84
N ASN A 331 -23.70 24.56 16.38
CA ASN A 331 -24.02 25.24 17.64
C ASN A 331 -24.25 26.76 17.46
N PRO A 332 -25.11 27.21 16.53
CA PRO A 332 -25.24 28.63 16.21
C PRO A 332 -25.92 29.40 17.34
N THR A 333 -25.49 30.65 17.54
CA THR A 333 -26.17 31.62 18.38
C THR A 333 -26.79 32.71 17.50
N ILE A 334 -28.12 32.79 17.49
CA ILE A 334 -28.88 33.85 16.82
C ILE A 334 -28.81 35.08 17.74
N ALA A 335 -27.81 35.92 17.49
CA ALA A 335 -27.47 37.09 18.30
C ALA A 335 -28.12 38.39 17.83
N SER A 336 -28.75 38.39 16.65
CA SER A 336 -29.46 39.54 16.06
C SER A 336 -30.81 39.09 15.48
N SER A 337 -31.78 40.01 15.45
CA SER A 337 -33.14 39.71 14.99
C SER A 337 -33.17 39.37 13.50
N THR A 338 -33.96 38.37 13.13
CA THR A 338 -34.00 37.78 11.79
C THR A 338 -35.41 37.31 11.45
N THR A 339 -35.65 36.88 10.21
CA THR A 339 -36.95 36.32 9.79
C THR A 339 -36.80 34.97 9.09
N ASN A 340 -37.84 34.13 9.24
CA ASN A 340 -37.99 32.86 8.54
C ASN A 340 -36.77 31.91 8.65
N TYR A 341 -36.21 31.80 9.86
CA TYR A 341 -35.03 30.99 10.13
C TYR A 341 -35.32 29.51 9.87
N ASN A 342 -34.42 28.83 9.15
CA ASN A 342 -34.48 27.39 8.92
C ASN A 342 -33.20 26.72 9.39
N LEU A 343 -33.31 25.84 10.39
CA LEU A 343 -32.17 25.14 11.00
C LEU A 343 -31.40 24.33 9.97
N ARG A 344 -32.09 23.54 9.13
CA ARG A 344 -31.48 22.73 8.07
C ARG A 344 -30.66 23.58 7.09
N THR A 345 -31.24 24.66 6.57
CA THR A 345 -30.57 25.57 5.63
C THR A 345 -29.38 26.28 6.28
N ALA A 346 -29.51 26.70 7.54
CA ALA A 346 -28.42 27.32 8.28
C ALA A 346 -27.27 26.35 8.56
N ALA A 347 -27.56 25.07 8.82
CA ALA A 347 -26.54 24.02 8.98
C ALA A 347 -25.80 23.75 7.66
N VAL A 348 -26.53 23.63 6.54
CA VAL A 348 -25.92 23.47 5.20
C VAL A 348 -25.06 24.69 4.84
N ALA A 349 -25.53 25.90 5.12
CA ALA A 349 -24.75 27.14 4.91
C ALA A 349 -23.49 27.23 5.81
N ALA A 350 -23.47 26.50 6.95
CA ALA A 350 -22.30 26.37 7.81
C ALA A 350 -21.35 25.22 7.40
N GLY A 351 -21.62 24.51 6.30
CA GLY A 351 -20.77 23.45 5.76
C GLY A 351 -21.26 22.02 6.00
N TRP A 352 -22.49 21.82 6.49
CA TRP A 352 -23.06 20.48 6.63
C TRP A 352 -23.46 19.90 5.26
N ASP A 353 -23.00 18.68 4.97
CA ASP A 353 -23.23 18.00 3.69
C ASP A 353 -24.65 17.43 3.50
N GLY A 354 -25.45 17.34 4.57
CA GLY A 354 -26.78 16.72 4.54
C GLY A 354 -26.79 15.19 4.54
N VAL A 355 -25.62 14.55 4.62
CA VAL A 355 -25.42 13.09 4.57
C VAL A 355 -25.03 12.53 5.94
N HIS A 356 -24.12 13.20 6.65
CA HIS A 356 -23.75 12.80 8.01
C HIS A 356 -24.81 13.26 9.04
N PRO A 357 -25.10 12.47 10.10
CA PRO A 357 -25.99 12.89 11.18
C PRO A 357 -25.62 14.26 11.79
N LEU A 358 -26.62 15.11 12.00
CA LEU A 358 -26.44 16.46 12.54
C LEU A 358 -26.68 16.49 14.05
N ARG A 359 -25.74 17.02 14.83
CA ARG A 359 -25.95 17.38 16.24
C ARG A 359 -26.08 18.91 16.35
N ALA A 360 -27.33 19.40 16.29
CA ALA A 360 -27.63 20.81 16.32
C ALA A 360 -28.03 21.29 17.72
N SER A 361 -27.48 22.42 18.17
CA SER A 361 -27.90 23.12 19.39
C SER A 361 -27.97 24.62 19.14
N VAL A 362 -29.11 25.06 18.60
CA VAL A 362 -29.39 26.47 18.31
C VAL A 362 -29.68 27.23 19.61
N THR A 363 -29.09 28.40 19.78
CA THR A 363 -29.42 29.34 20.87
C THR A 363 -29.96 30.65 20.30
N ILE A 364 -31.02 31.20 20.89
CA ILE A 364 -31.53 32.56 20.59
C ILE A 364 -31.29 33.41 21.84
N ASN A 365 -30.59 34.54 21.68
CA ASN A 365 -30.26 35.42 22.80
C ASN A 365 -31.49 36.18 23.34
N ALA A 366 -31.41 36.63 24.59
CA ALA A 366 -32.43 37.48 25.18
C ALA A 366 -32.59 38.79 24.37
N GLY A 367 -33.83 39.23 24.17
CA GLY A 367 -34.16 40.41 23.36
C GLY A 367 -34.09 40.21 21.84
N VAL A 368 -33.58 39.07 21.34
CA VAL A 368 -33.57 38.75 19.91
C VAL A 368 -34.95 38.29 19.43
N TYR A 369 -35.35 38.77 18.25
CA TYR A 369 -36.60 38.44 17.61
C TYR A 369 -36.39 37.58 16.36
N VAL A 370 -36.96 36.37 16.36
CA VAL A 370 -37.07 35.52 15.17
C VAL A 370 -38.51 35.64 14.67
N GLY A 371 -38.69 36.41 13.59
CA GLY A 371 -40.00 36.74 13.02
C GLY A 371 -40.37 35.96 11.77
N SER A 372 -41.57 36.21 11.24
CA SER A 372 -41.94 35.80 9.88
C SER A 372 -42.21 37.00 8.98
N SER A 373 -41.81 36.93 7.71
CA SER A 373 -42.08 37.96 6.71
C SER A 373 -43.51 37.95 6.17
N TYR A 374 -44.21 36.81 6.24
CA TYR A 374 -45.57 36.62 5.73
C TYR A 374 -46.42 35.78 6.70
N THR A 375 -47.74 35.92 6.64
CA THR A 375 -48.67 35.11 7.45
C THR A 375 -48.71 33.65 7.02
N ALA A 376 -48.38 33.35 5.76
CA ALA A 376 -48.26 31.99 5.25
C ALA A 376 -46.90 31.31 5.53
N THR A 377 -45.91 32.03 6.06
CA THR A 377 -44.58 31.48 6.37
C THR A 377 -44.32 31.45 7.88
N HIS A 378 -43.44 30.54 8.29
CA HIS A 378 -43.14 30.26 9.70
C HIS A 378 -41.91 31.07 10.14
N ALA A 379 -41.90 31.54 11.38
CA ALA A 379 -40.78 32.33 11.92
C ALA A 379 -39.52 31.49 12.15
N PHE A 380 -39.67 30.29 12.74
CA PHE A 380 -38.62 29.30 12.91
C PHE A 380 -39.07 27.95 12.34
N THR A 381 -38.18 27.26 11.64
CA THR A 381 -38.44 25.93 11.05
C THR A 381 -37.26 24.99 11.28
N THR A 382 -37.54 23.73 11.58
CA THR A 382 -36.47 22.71 11.62
C THR A 382 -35.92 22.40 10.23
N GLY A 383 -36.77 22.40 9.20
CA GLY A 383 -36.52 21.67 7.97
C GLY A 383 -36.79 20.17 8.15
N SER A 384 -36.62 19.40 7.07
CA SER A 384 -36.91 17.96 7.00
C SER A 384 -35.77 17.21 6.29
N GLY A 385 -35.80 15.87 6.31
CA GLY A 385 -34.75 15.07 5.67
C GLY A 385 -33.40 15.21 6.37
N PHE A 386 -33.38 14.84 7.65
CA PHE A 386 -32.16 14.66 8.45
C PHE A 386 -31.79 13.16 8.51
N PRO A 387 -30.51 12.78 8.43
CA PRO A 387 -30.07 11.39 8.58
C PRO A 387 -30.41 10.80 9.96
N THR A 388 -30.64 9.49 10.02
CA THR A 388 -30.90 8.74 11.26
C THR A 388 -29.78 8.97 12.28
N GLY A 389 -30.15 9.26 13.54
CA GLY A 389 -29.21 9.62 14.61
C GLY A 389 -28.92 11.11 14.72
N SER A 390 -29.44 11.96 13.83
CA SER A 390 -29.41 13.41 14.02
C SER A 390 -30.21 13.81 15.27
N THR A 391 -29.70 14.79 16.02
CA THR A 391 -30.33 15.32 17.24
C THR A 391 -30.41 16.84 17.15
N LEU A 392 -31.62 17.38 17.35
CA LEU A 392 -31.88 18.82 17.29
C LEU A 392 -32.25 19.36 18.68
N LYS A 393 -31.59 20.44 19.10
CA LYS A 393 -31.93 21.22 20.29
C LYS A 393 -32.09 22.71 19.94
N LEU A 394 -33.06 23.34 20.57
CA LEU A 394 -33.27 24.79 20.56
C LEU A 394 -33.32 25.31 22.01
N THR A 395 -32.53 26.35 22.30
CA THR A 395 -32.58 27.09 23.56
C THR A 395 -33.00 28.53 23.26
N ASN A 396 -34.23 28.91 23.63
CA ASN A 396 -34.78 30.23 23.32
C ASN A 396 -34.85 31.12 24.57
N TYR A 397 -34.03 32.17 24.61
CA TYR A 397 -34.16 33.27 25.57
C TYR A 397 -34.86 34.51 24.95
N GLY A 398 -35.07 34.51 23.63
CA GLY A 398 -35.71 35.59 22.88
C GLY A 398 -37.18 35.31 22.54
N SER A 399 -37.62 35.83 21.40
CA SER A 399 -39.01 35.72 20.93
C SER A 399 -39.07 35.12 19.53
N ILE A 400 -39.74 33.97 19.38
CA ILE A 400 -40.08 33.35 18.09
C ILE A 400 -41.55 33.66 17.80
N VAL A 401 -41.83 34.47 16.78
CA VAL A 401 -43.18 35.05 16.59
C VAL A 401 -43.61 35.08 15.12
N GLY A 402 -44.79 34.52 14.84
CA GLY A 402 -45.40 34.57 13.50
C GLY A 402 -45.88 35.98 13.13
N LYS A 403 -45.97 36.29 11.82
CA LYS A 403 -46.42 37.62 11.37
C LYS A 403 -47.87 37.87 11.82
N GLY A 404 -48.15 39.05 12.35
CA GLY A 404 -49.51 39.49 12.60
C GLY A 404 -50.35 39.50 11.31
N GLY A 405 -51.63 39.14 11.43
CA GLY A 405 -52.59 39.20 10.35
C GLY A 405 -52.88 40.64 9.97
N ASP A 406 -52.98 40.90 8.66
CA ASP A 406 -53.29 42.22 8.14
C ASP A 406 -54.80 42.54 8.36
N GLY A 407 -55.09 43.77 8.81
CA GLY A 407 -56.43 44.23 9.16
C GLY A 407 -57.35 44.40 7.95
N GLY A 408 -58.64 44.11 8.13
CA GLY A 408 -59.64 44.09 7.07
C GLY A 408 -60.01 45.48 6.52
N ASN A 409 -60.64 45.49 5.36
CA ASN A 409 -60.92 46.67 4.55
C ASN A 409 -62.44 46.96 4.54
N TYR A 410 -62.89 47.84 3.64
CA TYR A 410 -64.29 47.86 3.23
C TYR A 410 -64.77 46.44 2.83
N SER A 411 -65.83 45.96 3.48
CA SER A 411 -66.46 44.65 3.26
C SER A 411 -65.58 43.38 3.44
N SER A 412 -64.34 43.49 3.95
CA SER A 412 -63.51 42.32 4.28
C SER A 412 -63.19 42.18 5.77
N GLY A 413 -63.23 40.93 6.24
CA GLY A 413 -62.73 40.55 7.56
C GLY A 413 -61.21 40.64 7.65
N GLY A 414 -60.67 40.54 8.85
CA GLY A 414 -59.22 40.56 9.09
C GLY A 414 -58.54 39.25 8.65
N SER A 415 -57.28 39.34 8.23
CA SER A 415 -56.48 38.17 7.85
C SER A 415 -56.01 37.39 9.08
N ASN A 416 -55.85 36.07 8.95
CA ASN A 416 -55.32 35.24 10.03
C ASN A 416 -53.87 35.62 10.38
N GLY A 417 -53.50 35.47 11.66
CA GLY A 417 -52.13 35.53 12.11
C GLY A 417 -51.31 34.35 11.58
N GLY A 418 -50.02 34.57 11.34
CA GLY A 418 -49.08 33.56 10.85
C GLY A 418 -48.49 32.69 11.96
N PRO A 419 -47.94 31.51 11.61
CA PRO A 419 -47.37 30.58 12.57
C PRO A 419 -45.96 30.97 13.04
N ALA A 420 -45.62 30.64 14.29
CA ALA A 420 -44.29 30.87 14.86
C ALA A 420 -43.30 29.75 14.52
N LEU A 421 -43.43 28.58 15.17
CA LEU A 421 -42.45 27.49 15.07
C LEU A 421 -43.04 26.28 14.31
N TYR A 422 -42.27 25.72 13.38
CA TYR A 422 -42.59 24.45 12.73
C TYR A 422 -41.55 23.38 13.06
N ALA A 423 -41.95 22.40 13.88
CA ALA A 423 -41.19 21.19 14.17
C ALA A 423 -41.56 20.09 13.19
N GLN A 424 -40.90 20.05 12.03
CA GLN A 424 -41.13 19.05 10.98
C GLN A 424 -40.50 17.69 11.30
N VAL A 425 -39.59 17.66 12.28
CA VAL A 425 -38.88 16.48 12.80
C VAL A 425 -38.66 16.66 14.32
N PRO A 426 -38.38 15.58 15.08
CA PRO A 426 -38.14 15.65 16.52
C PRO A 426 -37.09 16.69 16.95
N ILE A 427 -37.44 17.52 17.93
CA ILE A 427 -36.58 18.58 18.48
C ILE A 427 -36.80 18.75 19.99
N ALA A 428 -35.71 18.87 20.74
CA ALA A 428 -35.73 19.21 22.15
C ALA A 428 -35.72 20.75 22.32
N ILE A 429 -36.71 21.32 23.02
CA ILE A 429 -36.82 22.77 23.21
C ILE A 429 -36.70 23.15 24.69
N ALA A 430 -35.81 24.10 24.96
CA ALA A 430 -35.68 24.83 26.22
C ALA A 430 -36.09 26.29 25.98
N ASN A 431 -37.37 26.59 26.12
CA ASN A 431 -37.90 27.94 26.02
C ASN A 431 -37.90 28.62 27.39
N TYR A 432 -37.19 29.73 27.49
CA TYR A 432 -37.16 30.67 28.60
C TYR A 432 -37.72 32.05 28.22
N GLY A 433 -37.95 32.29 26.93
CA GLY A 433 -38.61 33.47 26.38
C GLY A 433 -40.01 33.15 25.85
N THR A 434 -40.35 33.70 24.68
CA THR A 434 -41.68 33.63 24.07
C THR A 434 -41.68 32.85 22.76
N ILE A 435 -42.65 31.95 22.57
CA ILE A 435 -42.98 31.32 21.29
C ILE A 435 -44.47 31.61 21.01
N ALA A 436 -44.79 32.35 19.95
CA ALA A 436 -46.15 32.85 19.77
C ALA A 436 -46.62 33.00 18.33
N GLY A 437 -47.85 32.60 18.05
CA GLY A 437 -48.48 32.91 16.77
C GLY A 437 -48.69 34.41 16.61
N GLY A 438 -48.70 34.90 15.38
CA GLY A 438 -49.13 36.26 15.09
C GLY A 438 -50.57 36.47 15.57
N GLY A 439 -50.89 37.67 16.04
CA GLY A 439 -52.28 38.03 16.31
C GLY A 439 -53.07 38.14 15.01
N GLY A 440 -54.35 37.80 15.01
CA GLY A 440 -55.22 38.01 13.84
C GLY A 440 -55.43 39.50 13.53
N GLY A 441 -55.64 39.85 12.27
CA GLY A 441 -56.05 41.21 11.90
C GLY A 441 -57.48 41.50 12.39
N GLY A 442 -57.77 42.72 12.79
CA GLY A 442 -59.13 43.15 13.12
C GLY A 442 -60.03 43.20 11.87
N GLY A 443 -61.33 42.96 12.02
CA GLY A 443 -62.28 43.08 10.92
C GLY A 443 -62.48 44.53 10.48
N GLY A 444 -62.52 44.81 9.17
CA GLY A 444 -62.91 46.13 8.67
C GLY A 444 -64.38 46.44 8.96
N SER A 445 -64.85 47.66 8.74
CA SER A 445 -66.27 48.02 8.96
C SER A 445 -67.07 48.23 7.66
N ASN A 446 -68.34 47.83 7.71
CA ASN A 446 -69.30 48.05 6.63
C ASN A 446 -69.72 49.52 6.57
N THR A 447 -70.04 50.01 5.38
CA THR A 447 -70.68 51.33 5.20
C THR A 447 -72.12 51.30 5.74
N ALA A 448 -72.60 52.47 6.15
CA ALA A 448 -74.02 52.69 6.44
C ALA A 448 -74.61 53.56 5.32
N THR A 449 -75.66 53.06 4.67
CA THR A 449 -76.32 53.72 3.53
C THR A 449 -77.78 54.00 3.86
N VAL A 450 -78.17 55.25 3.71
CA VAL A 450 -79.58 55.70 3.59
C VAL A 450 -79.70 56.47 2.28
N THR A 451 -80.91 56.70 1.77
CA THR A 451 -81.10 57.39 0.48
C THR A 451 -80.36 58.74 0.45
N ASN A 452 -79.34 58.85 -0.40
CA ASN A 452 -78.41 59.97 -0.55
C ASN A 452 -77.53 60.31 0.68
N VAL A 453 -77.33 59.39 1.64
CA VAL A 453 -76.34 59.55 2.74
C VAL A 453 -75.48 58.29 2.88
N LEU A 454 -74.16 58.48 2.80
CA LEU A 454 -73.15 57.43 2.94
C LEU A 454 -72.17 57.76 4.07
N ALA A 455 -71.97 56.82 4.98
CA ALA A 455 -70.90 56.85 5.99
C ALA A 455 -69.78 55.86 5.62
N GLY A 456 -68.54 56.34 5.53
CA GLY A 456 -67.39 55.56 5.03
C GLY A 456 -66.92 54.47 6.00
N GLY A 457 -66.65 53.27 5.49
CA GLY A 457 -66.12 52.16 6.28
C GLY A 457 -64.69 52.41 6.76
N ALA A 458 -64.33 51.85 7.92
CA ALA A 458 -63.03 51.99 8.55
C ALA A 458 -62.17 50.73 8.40
N GLY A 459 -60.84 50.90 8.42
CA GLY A 459 -59.86 49.82 8.31
C GLY A 459 -59.61 49.11 9.64
N GLY A 460 -59.51 47.79 9.63
CA GLY A 460 -59.17 46.98 10.79
C GLY A 460 -57.75 47.19 11.26
N GLY A 461 -57.51 47.03 12.57
CA GLY A 461 -56.17 47.10 13.15
C GLY A 461 -55.32 45.88 12.76
N GLY A 462 -54.05 46.10 12.42
CA GLY A 462 -53.11 45.02 12.15
C GLY A 462 -52.80 44.20 13.41
N GLY A 463 -52.75 42.88 13.30
CA GLY A 463 -52.44 41.99 14.43
C GLY A 463 -51.02 42.17 14.97
N GLN A 464 -50.81 41.87 16.25
CA GLN A 464 -49.47 41.91 16.85
C GLN A 464 -48.52 40.92 16.15
N GLY A 465 -47.25 41.30 15.98
CA GLY A 465 -46.28 40.62 15.13
C GLY A 465 -46.07 41.29 13.76
N TYR A 466 -46.21 42.62 13.66
CA TYR A 466 -46.14 43.38 12.39
C TYR A 466 -47.24 43.04 11.36
N GLY A 467 -48.48 42.84 11.81
CA GLY A 467 -49.65 42.92 10.92
C GLY A 467 -49.86 44.35 10.42
N THR A 468 -50.13 44.53 9.14
CA THR A 468 -50.42 45.85 8.56
C THR A 468 -51.91 46.18 8.69
N SER A 469 -52.26 47.47 8.62
CA SER A 469 -53.62 47.95 8.46
C SER A 469 -53.79 48.47 7.04
N LEU A 470 -54.87 48.07 6.38
CA LEU A 470 -55.29 48.64 5.12
C LEU A 470 -56.29 49.79 5.39
N GLY A 471 -56.08 50.92 4.70
CA GLY A 471 -56.82 52.15 4.99
C GLY A 471 -58.33 52.01 4.77
N GLY A 472 -59.11 52.80 5.52
CA GLY A 472 -60.55 52.94 5.27
C GLY A 472 -60.79 53.39 3.83
N SER A 473 -61.28 52.48 2.99
CA SER A 473 -61.26 52.67 1.55
C SER A 473 -62.32 53.67 1.12
N ARG A 474 -61.97 54.52 0.16
CA ARG A 474 -62.94 55.35 -0.56
C ARG A 474 -63.86 54.45 -1.38
N ASP A 475 -65.15 54.80 -1.41
CA ASP A 475 -65.97 54.52 -2.58
C ASP A 475 -65.50 55.47 -3.71
N PRO A 476 -65.03 54.97 -4.86
CA PRO A 476 -64.59 55.83 -5.97
C PRO A 476 -65.71 56.70 -6.55
N ALA A 477 -66.98 56.36 -6.35
CA ALA A 477 -68.11 57.10 -6.90
C ALA A 477 -68.41 58.43 -6.17
N PHE A 478 -67.88 58.66 -4.96
CA PHE A 478 -68.23 59.82 -4.13
C PHE A 478 -66.99 60.55 -3.61
N SER A 479 -66.70 61.72 -4.19
CA SER A 479 -65.57 62.57 -3.78
C SER A 479 -66.04 64.00 -3.43
N GLY A 480 -65.87 64.39 -2.17
CA GLY A 480 -66.24 65.72 -1.69
C GLY A 480 -66.34 65.79 -0.16
N ALA A 481 -66.36 67.00 0.40
CA ALA A 481 -66.36 67.23 1.85
C ALA A 481 -67.63 66.73 2.58
N GLN A 482 -68.69 66.36 1.85
CA GLN A 482 -69.94 65.81 2.39
C GLN A 482 -69.88 64.29 2.67
N TYR A 483 -68.79 63.61 2.27
CA TYR A 483 -68.62 62.16 2.42
C TYR A 483 -67.40 61.85 3.32
N PRO A 484 -67.55 61.86 4.65
CA PRO A 484 -66.43 61.67 5.58
C PRO A 484 -65.91 60.23 5.55
N GLN A 485 -64.61 60.07 5.24
CA GLN A 485 -63.93 58.77 5.12
C GLN A 485 -63.63 58.16 6.50
N GLY A 486 -63.94 56.87 6.68
CA GLY A 486 -63.55 56.10 7.86
C GLY A 486 -62.02 56.02 7.96
N GLN A 487 -61.49 56.02 9.18
CA GLN A 487 -60.05 56.04 9.39
C GLN A 487 -59.41 54.68 9.08
N ALA A 488 -58.12 54.69 8.73
CA ALA A 488 -57.29 53.50 8.77
C ALA A 488 -57.15 52.99 10.22
N GLY A 489 -57.04 51.67 10.40
CA GLY A 489 -56.55 51.12 11.66
C GLY A 489 -55.06 51.41 11.85
N GLY A 490 -54.55 51.18 13.05
CA GLY A 490 -53.11 51.15 13.30
C GLY A 490 -52.46 49.89 12.74
N ASN A 491 -51.19 49.97 12.35
CA ASN A 491 -50.37 48.77 12.18
C ASN A 491 -50.10 48.11 13.54
N GLY A 492 -50.04 46.79 13.57
CA GLY A 492 -49.53 46.04 14.72
C GLY A 492 -48.00 46.15 14.82
N SER A 493 -47.49 46.05 16.05
CA SER A 493 -46.06 46.07 16.36
C SER A 493 -45.66 44.75 17.05
N LEU A 494 -44.50 44.73 17.72
CA LEU A 494 -44.16 43.67 18.67
C LEU A 494 -44.69 43.94 20.08
N SER A 495 -44.90 45.22 20.44
CA SER A 495 -45.41 45.63 21.75
C SER A 495 -46.94 45.57 21.88
N GLY A 496 -47.68 45.55 20.78
CA GLY A 496 -49.13 45.39 20.79
C GLY A 496 -49.77 45.32 19.40
N PRO A 497 -51.05 44.96 19.31
CA PRO A 497 -51.83 45.10 18.08
C PRO A 497 -52.10 46.56 17.72
N GLY A 498 -52.45 46.80 16.47
CA GLY A 498 -53.01 48.07 16.02
C GLY A 498 -54.47 48.22 16.47
N ALA A 499 -54.85 49.45 16.83
CA ALA A 499 -56.25 49.80 17.07
C ALA A 499 -57.06 49.73 15.75
N GLY A 500 -58.35 49.44 15.84
CA GLY A 500 -59.26 49.56 14.70
C GLY A 500 -59.53 51.02 14.35
N GLY A 501 -59.73 51.32 13.07
CA GLY A 501 -60.05 52.66 12.60
C GLY A 501 -61.41 53.14 13.11
N ALA A 502 -61.49 54.43 13.43
CA ALA A 502 -62.75 55.08 13.77
C ALA A 502 -63.66 55.15 12.54
N GLY A 503 -64.92 54.74 12.70
CA GLY A 503 -65.99 55.01 11.75
C GLY A 503 -66.37 56.50 11.74
N THR A 504 -67.17 56.91 10.76
CA THR A 504 -67.64 58.28 10.59
C THR A 504 -69.16 58.36 10.67
N SER A 505 -69.66 59.48 11.19
CA SER A 505 -71.06 59.87 11.14
C SER A 505 -71.27 60.96 10.10
N SER A 506 -72.29 60.83 9.24
CA SER A 506 -72.72 61.89 8.33
C SER A 506 -74.21 62.20 8.55
N GLY A 507 -74.58 63.49 8.44
CA GLY A 507 -75.97 63.92 8.56
C GLY A 507 -76.14 65.42 8.76
N TYR A 508 -76.44 66.14 7.67
CA TYR A 508 -77.43 67.24 7.67
C TYR A 508 -77.85 67.57 6.23
N TYR A 509 -79.14 67.37 5.91
CA TYR A 509 -79.75 67.79 4.63
C TYR A 509 -80.88 68.79 4.92
N PRO A 510 -80.69 70.10 4.67
CA PRO A 510 -81.68 71.11 5.02
C PRO A 510 -82.77 71.29 3.94
N ASN A 511 -83.59 70.25 3.70
CA ASN A 511 -84.98 70.43 3.23
C ASN A 511 -85.87 69.15 3.29
N GLN A 512 -87.19 69.40 3.32
CA GLN A 512 -88.33 68.54 3.01
C GLN A 512 -88.82 67.44 3.99
N PHE A 513 -88.07 66.99 5.01
CA PHE A 513 -88.63 66.07 6.03
C PHE A 513 -88.32 66.45 7.47
N SER A 514 -89.27 66.22 8.38
CA SER A 514 -89.30 66.69 9.78
C SER A 514 -88.49 65.85 10.76
N SER A 515 -87.62 64.96 10.28
CA SER A 515 -86.63 64.24 11.09
C SER A 515 -85.30 64.17 10.33
N PRO A 516 -84.18 64.62 10.90
CA PRO A 516 -82.88 64.48 10.26
C PRO A 516 -82.47 63.00 10.19
N TRP A 517 -82.09 62.53 9.01
CA TRP A 517 -81.53 61.19 8.82
C TRP A 517 -80.06 61.18 9.25
N TYR A 518 -79.69 60.24 10.11
CA TYR A 518 -78.31 60.00 10.53
C TYR A 518 -77.83 58.64 10.04
N ALA A 519 -76.60 58.60 9.52
CA ALA A 519 -75.87 57.39 9.20
C ALA A 519 -74.51 57.39 9.90
N SER A 520 -74.14 56.27 10.53
CA SER A 520 -72.83 56.11 11.16
C SER A 520 -72.24 54.74 10.87
N SER A 521 -71.08 54.70 10.24
CA SER A 521 -70.30 53.47 10.11
C SER A 521 -69.72 53.09 11.47
N ALA A 522 -69.61 51.78 11.73
CA ALA A 522 -69.03 51.30 12.97
C ALA A 522 -67.51 51.50 13.00
N SER A 523 -66.93 51.54 14.19
CA SER A 523 -65.50 51.32 14.37
C SER A 523 -65.10 49.93 13.87
N ALA A 524 -63.97 49.86 13.18
CA ALA A 524 -63.38 48.58 12.80
C ALA A 524 -62.82 47.85 14.03
N GLY A 525 -62.60 46.54 13.91
CA GLY A 525 -61.98 45.73 14.95
C GLY A 525 -60.51 46.08 15.17
N ALA A 526 -60.05 46.03 16.41
CA ALA A 526 -58.62 46.04 16.72
C ALA A 526 -57.96 44.70 16.33
N GLY A 527 -56.65 44.74 16.07
CA GLY A 527 -55.85 43.53 15.88
C GLY A 527 -55.82 42.68 17.16
N GLY A 528 -55.58 41.39 16.99
CA GLY A 528 -55.37 40.45 18.09
C GLY A 528 -53.98 40.61 18.70
N MET A 529 -53.86 40.38 20.01
CA MET A 529 -52.56 40.16 20.66
C MET A 529 -51.91 38.88 20.12
N LEU A 530 -50.63 38.67 20.41
CA LEU A 530 -49.93 37.43 20.04
C LEU A 530 -50.71 36.18 20.51
N GLY A 531 -50.91 35.24 19.60
CA GLY A 531 -51.69 34.03 19.84
C GLY A 531 -53.21 34.22 19.96
N GLN A 532 -53.75 35.40 19.67
CA GLN A 532 -55.19 35.69 19.76
C GLN A 532 -55.79 36.11 18.41
N ALA A 533 -57.10 35.88 18.25
CA ALA A 533 -57.84 36.36 17.09
C ALA A 533 -57.99 37.89 17.11
N GLY A 534 -58.18 38.50 15.94
CA GLY A 534 -58.57 39.91 15.86
C GLY A 534 -60.01 40.12 16.33
N ALA A 535 -60.31 41.34 16.78
CA ALA A 535 -61.69 41.70 17.10
C ALA A 535 -62.53 41.81 15.80
N ALA A 536 -63.81 41.45 15.89
CA ALA A 536 -64.78 41.82 14.88
C ALA A 536 -65.04 43.34 14.91
N SER A 537 -65.51 43.92 13.82
CA SER A 537 -66.02 45.29 13.81
C SER A 537 -67.39 45.39 14.49
N GLY A 538 -67.81 46.61 14.85
CA GLY A 538 -69.16 46.83 15.39
C GLY A 538 -70.25 46.71 14.31
N PRO A 539 -71.52 46.52 14.70
CA PRO A 539 -72.65 46.65 13.78
C PRO A 539 -72.83 48.13 13.36
N GLY A 540 -72.90 48.40 12.06
CA GLY A 540 -73.09 49.76 11.53
C GLY A 540 -74.53 50.26 11.74
N TRP A 541 -74.70 51.48 12.24
CA TRP A 541 -76.03 51.97 12.67
C TRP A 541 -76.71 52.86 11.62
N ILE A 542 -77.97 52.52 11.32
CA ILE A 542 -78.86 53.22 10.39
C ILE A 542 -80.18 53.47 11.11
N ALA A 543 -80.69 54.70 11.09
CA ALA A 543 -81.88 55.11 11.83
C ALA A 543 -83.22 54.47 11.38
N VAL A 544 -83.21 53.52 10.43
CA VAL A 544 -84.40 53.02 9.72
C VAL A 544 -84.38 51.53 9.37
N GLY A 545 -83.44 50.73 9.89
CA GLY A 545 -83.32 49.32 9.53
C GLY A 545 -82.39 48.49 10.41
N THR A 546 -82.32 47.19 10.13
CA THR A 546 -81.40 46.26 10.79
C THR A 546 -79.97 46.53 10.35
N ALA A 547 -79.07 46.73 11.32
CA ALA A 547 -77.64 46.87 11.07
C ALA A 547 -77.07 45.62 10.37
N PRO A 548 -76.21 45.76 9.34
CA PRO A 548 -75.42 44.63 8.87
C PRO A 548 -74.48 44.17 9.99
N PRO A 549 -74.27 42.85 10.17
CA PRO A 549 -73.38 42.34 11.20
C PRO A 549 -71.94 42.82 10.98
N GLY A 550 -71.20 42.92 12.08
CA GLY A 550 -69.76 43.22 12.06
C GLY A 550 -68.98 42.15 11.31
N LEU A 551 -67.92 42.57 10.62
CA LEU A 551 -67.03 41.64 9.90
C LEU A 551 -66.08 40.97 10.90
N PRO A 552 -65.78 39.67 10.73
CA PRO A 552 -64.93 38.95 11.66
C PRO A 552 -63.48 39.46 11.63
N GLY A 553 -62.81 39.43 12.78
CA GLY A 553 -61.35 39.45 12.82
C GLY A 553 -60.78 38.10 12.40
N GLY A 554 -59.52 38.10 11.95
CA GLY A 554 -58.81 36.90 11.55
C GLY A 554 -58.48 36.01 12.76
N ALA A 555 -58.30 34.72 12.51
CA ALA A 555 -57.92 33.76 13.53
C ALA A 555 -56.50 34.01 14.08
N ALA A 556 -56.25 33.51 15.28
CA ALA A 556 -54.91 33.45 15.87
C ALA A 556 -53.96 32.62 14.99
N GLY A 557 -52.71 33.06 14.85
CA GLY A 557 -51.65 32.21 14.33
C GLY A 557 -51.29 31.09 15.31
N TYR A 558 -50.76 29.98 14.80
CA TYR A 558 -50.26 28.89 15.63
C TYR A 558 -48.95 29.29 16.31
N ALA A 559 -48.82 29.03 17.60
CA ALA A 559 -47.53 29.13 18.28
C ALA A 559 -46.58 28.05 17.73
N ILE A 560 -47.10 26.83 17.56
CA ILE A 560 -46.35 25.65 17.13
C ILE A 560 -47.19 24.83 16.15
N ILE A 561 -46.55 24.40 15.07
CA ILE A 561 -47.02 23.35 14.16
C ILE A 561 -46.00 22.19 14.22
N GLY A 562 -46.50 20.96 14.19
CA GLY A 562 -45.73 19.76 14.52
C GLY A 562 -45.49 19.58 16.02
N ALA A 563 -46.44 19.95 16.89
CA ALA A 563 -46.25 19.92 18.35
C ALA A 563 -45.89 18.52 18.88
N ALA A 564 -46.38 17.45 18.23
CA ALA A 564 -46.00 16.06 18.52
C ALA A 564 -44.49 15.75 18.32
N ASN A 565 -43.75 16.57 17.58
CA ASN A 565 -42.29 16.46 17.43
C ASN A 565 -41.51 17.25 18.52
N VAL A 566 -42.18 18.02 19.37
CA VAL A 566 -41.52 18.88 20.37
C VAL A 566 -41.37 18.16 21.70
N THR A 567 -40.13 17.87 22.10
CA THR A 567 -39.81 17.42 23.46
C THR A 567 -39.44 18.63 24.32
N TRP A 568 -40.31 18.98 25.27
CA TRP A 568 -40.05 20.10 26.18
C TRP A 568 -39.05 19.75 27.27
N THR A 569 -38.07 20.64 27.46
CA THR A 569 -37.13 20.64 28.60
C THR A 569 -37.28 21.91 29.45
N ALA A 570 -37.78 23.00 28.85
CA ALA A 570 -38.42 24.13 29.52
C ALA A 570 -39.46 24.73 28.54
N SER A 571 -40.66 25.09 29.00
CA SER A 571 -41.76 25.52 28.10
C SER A 571 -41.91 27.03 27.96
N GLY A 572 -41.49 27.82 28.96
CA GLY A 572 -41.53 29.29 28.93
C GLY A 572 -42.92 29.86 28.62
N THR A 573 -42.96 31.00 27.93
CA THR A 573 -44.21 31.62 27.46
C THR A 573 -44.56 31.06 26.09
N ILE A 574 -45.78 30.50 25.95
CA ILE A 574 -46.33 30.03 24.67
C ILE A 574 -47.70 30.69 24.46
N LEU A 575 -47.89 31.40 23.34
CA LEU A 575 -49.13 32.14 23.06
C LEU A 575 -49.73 31.76 21.71
N GLY A 576 -50.91 31.14 21.73
CA GLY A 576 -51.64 30.68 20.55
C GLY A 576 -51.76 29.16 20.46
N PRO A 577 -52.60 28.64 19.55
CA PRO A 577 -52.82 27.22 19.39
C PRO A 577 -51.55 26.44 19.01
N GLN A 578 -51.54 25.16 19.36
CA GLN A 578 -50.50 24.19 19.03
C GLN A 578 -51.15 23.02 18.28
N ASN A 579 -50.47 22.49 17.27
CA ASN A 579 -50.92 21.38 16.41
C ASN A 579 -49.74 20.43 16.16
#